data_AF-A0A9C6U9G6-F1
#
_entry.id   AF-A0A9C6U9G6-F1
#
_cell.length_a   1.000
_cell.length_b   1.000
_cell.length_c   1.000
_cell.angle_alpha   90.00
_cell.angle_beta   90.00
_cell.angle_gamma   90.00
#
_symmetry.space_group_name_H-M   'P 1'
#
loop_
_entity.id
_entity.type
_entity.pdbx_description
1 polymer ?
#
loop_
_entity_poly.entity_id
_entity_poly.type
_entity_poly.pdbx_seq_one_letter_code
_entity_poly.pdbx_strand_id
1 'polypeptide(L)'
;MLPSRSVVLKMMQSQACVEHRIDDFPKPFSHQFTPHKQNDFSFAVREICSSTGKFIPGLKISKVIFLGDVAAGKTSLVNRFCHKVFSSNYKATIGVDFEVERFDILKIPFNLQIWDTAGQERFKCIASSYYRGAQVIGVIFDLSNIYSLSNCAKWLEEALACNALRPIIFLIGTKSDLLSSSAYKHVEKLATQVAQQLGAEYWAVSSRTGDGVNELFLRIAALAFEVSVLRDLHTAGIKLSIGTELVCKYNLPI
;
A
#
# COMPACT_ATOMS: atom_id res chain seq x y z
N MET A 1 -1.52 20.34 -10.22
CA MET A 1 -1.63 20.61 -8.78
C MET A 1 -0.20 20.70 -8.25
N LEU A 2 0.24 21.87 -7.78
CA LEU A 2 1.59 22.02 -7.22
C LEU A 2 1.65 21.26 -5.88
N PRO A 3 2.71 20.49 -5.59
CA PRO A 3 2.85 19.82 -4.30
C PRO A 3 2.81 20.84 -3.16
N SER A 4 2.14 20.50 -2.05
CA SER A 4 2.10 21.37 -0.89
C SER A 4 3.51 21.61 -0.35
N ARG A 5 3.76 22.74 0.32
CA ARG A 5 5.08 23.03 0.94
C ARG A 5 5.52 21.91 1.89
N SER A 6 4.56 21.23 2.54
CA SER A 6 4.80 20.08 3.42
C SER A 6 5.38 18.87 2.67
N VAL A 7 4.81 18.55 1.50
CA VAL A 7 5.27 17.44 0.64
C VAL A 7 6.70 17.66 0.17
N VAL A 8 7.01 18.88 -0.32
CA VAL A 8 8.36 19.22 -0.75
C VAL A 8 9.35 19.10 0.40
N LEU A 9 8.98 19.56 1.60
CA LEU A 9 9.84 19.47 2.79
C LEU A 9 10.13 18.02 3.17
N LYS A 10 9.12 17.14 3.19
CA LYS A 10 9.28 15.69 3.46
C LYS A 10 10.18 15.02 2.42
N MET A 11 10.06 15.40 1.14
CA MET A 11 10.93 14.88 0.08
C MET A 11 12.40 15.33 0.21
N MET A 12 12.64 16.51 0.79
CA MET A 12 13.97 17.08 1.00
C MET A 12 14.67 16.59 2.28
N GLN A 13 13.99 15.84 3.15
CA GLN A 13 14.60 15.30 4.37
C GLN A 13 15.69 14.28 4.03
N SER A 14 16.82 14.37 4.74
CA SER A 14 17.98 13.49 4.52
C SER A 14 17.79 12.07 5.06
N GLN A 15 16.89 11.88 6.03
CA GLN A 15 16.60 10.61 6.70
C GLN A 15 15.10 10.46 6.95
N ALA A 16 14.59 9.23 6.94
CA ALA A 16 13.21 8.96 7.32
C ALA A 16 13.01 9.10 8.84
N CYS A 17 11.76 9.23 9.28
CA CYS A 17 11.41 9.07 10.70
C CYS A 17 11.84 7.68 11.18
N VAL A 18 12.26 7.56 12.45
CA VAL A 18 12.71 6.28 13.04
C VAL A 18 11.65 5.18 12.89
N GLU A 19 10.36 5.54 12.99
CA GLU A 19 9.22 4.62 12.82
C GLU A 19 9.06 4.08 11.39
N HIS A 20 9.71 4.69 10.40
CA HIS A 20 9.64 4.30 8.98
C HIS A 20 10.92 3.59 8.49
N ARG A 21 11.77 3.11 9.42
CA ARG A 21 12.91 2.27 9.09
C ARG A 21 12.47 0.81 9.00
N ILE A 22 12.84 0.14 7.91
CA ILE A 22 12.51 -1.26 7.65
C ILE A 22 13.80 -2.03 7.32
N ASP A 23 14.34 -2.71 8.33
CA ASP A 23 15.49 -3.61 8.16
C ASP A 23 15.07 -5.08 8.00
N ASP A 24 13.94 -5.43 8.62
CA ASP A 24 13.30 -6.74 8.53
C ASP A 24 11.99 -6.64 7.75
N PHE A 25 11.67 -7.67 6.97
CA PHE A 25 10.47 -7.69 6.15
C PHE A 25 9.20 -7.71 7.04
N PRO A 26 8.31 -6.69 6.97
CA PRO A 26 7.13 -6.64 7.82
C PRO A 26 6.20 -7.83 7.57
N LYS A 27 5.68 -8.42 8.64
CA LYS A 27 4.77 -9.57 8.56
C LYS A 27 3.40 -9.15 8.02
N PRO A 28 2.68 -10.04 7.31
CA PRO A 28 1.28 -9.79 6.98
C PRO A 28 0.43 -9.75 8.26
N PHE A 29 -0.76 -9.14 8.19
CA PHE A 29 -1.75 -9.16 9.27
C PHE A 29 -2.06 -10.58 9.76
N SER A 30 -2.14 -11.52 8.81
CA SER A 30 -2.25 -12.96 9.08
C SER A 30 -1.67 -13.75 7.92
N HIS A 31 -0.91 -14.79 8.23
CA HIS A 31 -0.33 -15.70 7.22
C HIS A 31 -1.39 -16.43 6.39
N GLN A 32 -2.61 -16.56 6.90
CA GLN A 32 -3.72 -17.18 6.16
C GLN A 32 -4.31 -16.24 5.09
N PHE A 33 -4.05 -14.93 5.20
CA PHE A 33 -4.80 -13.90 4.48
C PHE A 33 -3.90 -13.01 3.61
N THR A 34 -2.78 -13.58 3.12
CA THR A 34 -1.89 -12.90 2.16
C THR A 34 -1.61 -13.77 0.93
N PRO A 35 -1.65 -13.19 -0.29
CA PRO A 35 -1.12 -13.84 -1.48
C PRO A 35 0.42 -13.83 -1.50
N HIS A 36 1.07 -13.01 -0.66
CA HIS A 36 2.51 -12.84 -0.61
C HIS A 36 3.14 -13.83 0.36
N LYS A 37 3.58 -14.98 -0.16
CA LYS A 37 4.17 -16.08 0.62
C LYS A 37 5.61 -15.82 1.11
N GLN A 38 6.23 -14.73 0.67
CA GLN A 38 7.57 -14.37 1.10
C GLN A 38 7.58 -13.86 2.54
N ASN A 39 8.54 -14.35 3.32
CA ASN A 39 8.76 -13.95 4.71
C ASN A 39 9.95 -12.99 4.87
N ASP A 40 10.67 -12.72 3.77
CA ASP A 40 11.81 -11.82 3.75
C ASP A 40 11.94 -11.14 2.38
N PHE A 41 12.74 -10.07 2.30
CA PHE A 41 13.23 -9.51 1.04
C PHE A 41 14.00 -10.57 0.25
N SER A 42 13.90 -10.55 -1.08
CA SER A 42 14.63 -11.53 -1.88
C SER A 42 16.14 -11.36 -1.74
N PHE A 43 16.88 -12.46 -1.96
CA PHE A 43 18.34 -12.44 -1.95
C PHE A 43 18.91 -11.36 -2.87
N ALA A 44 18.37 -11.23 -4.09
CA ALA A 44 18.76 -10.21 -5.05
C ALA A 44 18.60 -8.78 -4.50
N VAL A 45 17.47 -8.50 -3.83
CA VAL A 45 17.23 -7.18 -3.23
C VAL A 45 18.21 -6.93 -2.08
N ARG A 46 18.41 -7.90 -1.17
CA ARG A 46 19.35 -7.78 -0.06
C ARG A 46 20.80 -7.59 -0.52
N GLU A 47 21.23 -8.39 -1.50
CA GLU A 47 22.58 -8.32 -2.07
C GLU A 47 22.85 -6.94 -2.67
N ILE A 48 21.90 -6.39 -3.41
CA ILE A 48 22.07 -5.10 -4.09
C ILE A 48 22.02 -3.94 -3.11
N CYS A 49 21.14 -3.99 -2.10
CA CYS A 49 21.12 -3.00 -1.04
C CYS A 49 22.40 -3.04 -0.18
N SER A 50 23.05 -4.21 -0.05
CA SER A 50 24.28 -4.37 0.75
C SER A 50 25.56 -4.03 -0.02
N SER A 51 25.62 -4.39 -1.31
CA SER A 51 26.80 -4.22 -2.16
C SER A 51 27.03 -2.78 -2.62
N THR A 52 25.99 -1.94 -2.59
CA THR A 52 26.07 -0.56 -3.04
C THR A 52 26.06 0.42 -1.86
N GLY A 53 27.25 0.78 -1.37
CA GLY A 53 27.45 2.03 -0.60
C GLY A 53 27.19 3.32 -1.41
N LYS A 54 26.55 3.21 -2.58
CA LYS A 54 26.15 4.27 -3.49
C LYS A 54 24.73 3.97 -3.96
N PHE A 55 23.77 4.77 -3.48
CA PHE A 55 22.45 5.06 -4.05
C PHE A 55 22.08 4.23 -5.29
N ILE A 56 21.09 3.32 -5.17
CA ILE A 56 20.44 2.70 -6.32
C ILE A 56 19.90 3.84 -7.20
N PRO A 57 20.49 4.11 -8.39
CA PRO A 57 20.16 5.31 -9.14
C PRO A 57 18.69 5.31 -9.54
N GLY A 58 17.94 6.28 -9.04
CA GLY A 58 16.59 6.58 -9.51
C GLY A 58 15.49 5.69 -8.97
N LEU A 59 15.62 5.16 -7.74
CA LEU A 59 14.55 4.39 -7.10
C LEU A 59 13.27 5.24 -7.07
N LYS A 60 12.29 4.81 -7.88
CA LYS A 60 11.12 5.62 -8.19
C LYS A 60 10.20 5.70 -6.97
N ILE A 61 9.58 6.87 -6.82
CA ILE A 61 8.47 7.07 -5.90
C ILE A 61 7.39 6.05 -6.26
N SER A 62 6.95 5.26 -5.28
CA SER A 62 5.88 4.29 -5.52
C SER A 62 4.51 4.85 -5.21
N LYS A 63 3.59 4.69 -6.14
CA LYS A 63 2.23 5.22 -6.02
C LYS A 63 1.31 4.20 -5.37
N VAL A 64 0.68 4.61 -4.27
CA VAL A 64 -0.38 3.89 -3.56
C VAL A 64 -1.68 4.68 -3.70
N ILE A 65 -2.77 4.02 -4.08
CA ILE A 65 -4.09 4.65 -4.12
C ILE A 65 -5.05 3.95 -3.15
N PHE A 66 -5.85 4.73 -2.42
CA PHE A 66 -6.92 4.21 -1.57
C PHE A 66 -8.29 4.49 -2.16
N LEU A 67 -9.09 3.44 -2.30
CA LEU A 67 -10.41 3.42 -2.96
C LEU A 67 -11.46 2.80 -2.05
N GLY A 68 -12.74 3.03 -2.31
CA GLY A 68 -13.84 2.50 -1.50
C GLY A 68 -14.97 3.51 -1.29
N ASP A 69 -16.03 3.08 -0.64
CA ASP A 69 -17.24 3.89 -0.45
C ASP A 69 -17.00 5.18 0.34
N VAL A 70 -17.91 6.13 0.18
CA VAL A 70 -18.01 7.32 1.04
C VAL A 70 -18.04 6.89 2.51
N ALA A 71 -17.31 7.61 3.35
CA ALA A 71 -17.23 7.36 4.80
C ALA A 71 -16.65 5.99 5.22
N ALA A 72 -16.07 5.21 4.29
CA ALA A 72 -15.37 3.97 4.59
C ALA A 72 -14.03 4.16 5.33
N GLY A 73 -13.58 5.39 5.60
CA GLY A 73 -12.40 5.67 6.44
C GLY A 73 -11.09 5.97 5.70
N LYS A 74 -11.07 6.09 4.37
CA LYS A 74 -9.86 6.37 3.55
C LYS A 74 -9.04 7.57 4.06
N THR A 75 -9.66 8.75 4.10
CA THR A 75 -9.03 9.99 4.56
C THR A 75 -8.55 9.90 6.01
N SER A 76 -9.33 9.27 6.89
CA SER A 76 -8.93 9.07 8.28
C SER A 76 -7.72 8.14 8.41
N LEU A 77 -7.62 7.12 7.56
CA LEU A 77 -6.49 6.20 7.52
C LEU A 77 -5.21 6.92 7.08
N VAL A 78 -5.28 7.67 5.98
CA VAL A 78 -4.14 8.46 5.47
C VAL A 78 -3.71 9.51 6.51
N ASN A 79 -4.65 10.26 7.08
CA ASN A 79 -4.34 11.26 8.10
C ASN A 79 -3.75 10.65 9.37
N ARG A 80 -4.26 9.48 9.80
CA ARG A 80 -3.71 8.80 10.97
C ARG A 80 -2.26 8.37 10.73
N PHE A 81 -1.94 7.91 9.53
CA PHE A 81 -0.56 7.51 9.20
C PHE A 81 0.37 8.73 9.04
N CYS A 82 0.06 9.63 8.11
CA CYS A 82 0.95 10.71 7.69
C CYS A 82 1.08 11.85 8.70
N HIS A 83 0.01 12.11 9.46
CA HIS A 83 -0.10 13.29 10.34
C HIS A 83 -0.32 12.91 11.80
N LYS A 84 -0.46 11.61 12.11
CA LYS A 84 -0.76 11.09 13.46
C LYS A 84 -2.02 11.70 14.10
N VAL A 85 -2.94 12.24 13.30
CA VAL A 85 -4.20 12.86 13.76
C VAL A 85 -5.42 12.02 13.39
N PHE A 86 -6.47 12.14 14.20
CA PHE A 86 -7.79 11.61 13.91
C PHE A 86 -8.84 12.65 14.28
N SER A 87 -9.84 12.81 13.41
CA SER A 87 -11.01 13.66 13.65
C SER A 87 -12.27 12.82 13.49
N SER A 88 -13.14 12.86 14.50
CA SER A 88 -14.48 12.26 14.43
C SER A 88 -15.45 13.07 13.56
N ASN A 89 -15.15 14.34 13.32
CA ASN A 89 -15.98 15.21 12.49
C ASN A 89 -15.79 14.82 11.02
N TYR A 90 -16.74 14.05 10.49
CA TYR A 90 -16.75 13.66 9.10
C TYR A 90 -16.86 14.89 8.19
N LYS A 91 -15.90 15.02 7.28
CA LYS A 91 -15.94 15.95 6.16
C LYS A 91 -15.73 15.14 4.90
N ALA A 92 -16.66 15.24 3.94
CA ALA A 92 -16.50 14.59 2.66
C ALA A 92 -15.28 15.16 1.93
N THR A 93 -14.41 14.27 1.45
CA THR A 93 -13.26 14.64 0.63
C THR A 93 -13.76 15.23 -0.69
N ILE A 94 -13.31 16.44 -1.00
CA ILE A 94 -13.61 17.10 -2.26
C ILE A 94 -12.40 16.89 -3.18
N GLY A 95 -12.57 16.11 -4.25
CA GLY A 95 -11.50 15.82 -5.20
C GLY A 95 -10.54 14.72 -4.71
N VAL A 96 -9.24 14.93 -4.91
CA VAL A 96 -8.19 13.98 -4.58
C VAL A 96 -7.03 14.74 -3.95
N ASP A 97 -6.50 14.20 -2.86
CA ASP A 97 -5.31 14.71 -2.19
C ASP A 97 -4.22 13.64 -2.17
N PHE A 98 -2.97 14.04 -1.99
CA PHE A 98 -1.88 13.08 -1.84
C PHE A 98 -0.84 13.55 -0.83
N GLU A 99 -0.31 12.57 -0.10
CA GLU A 99 0.82 12.73 0.80
C GLU A 99 2.04 12.01 0.23
N VAL A 100 3.23 12.44 0.63
CA VAL A 100 4.47 11.71 0.35
C VAL A 100 5.11 11.35 1.67
N GLU A 101 5.36 10.05 1.87
CA GLU A 101 5.99 9.52 3.07
C GLU A 101 7.29 8.83 2.70
N ARG A 102 8.36 9.22 3.41
CA ARG A 102 9.70 8.66 3.25
C ARG A 102 9.92 7.50 4.20
N PHE A 103 10.53 6.45 3.69
CA PHE A 103 10.98 5.25 4.39
C PHE A 103 12.46 5.04 4.13
N ASP A 104 13.15 4.41 5.09
CA ASP A 104 14.51 3.93 4.91
C ASP A 104 14.47 2.40 5.00
N ILE A 105 14.48 1.73 3.84
CA ILE A 105 14.30 0.27 3.72
C ILE A 105 15.63 -0.36 3.35
N LEU A 106 16.16 -1.26 4.20
CA LEU A 106 17.52 -1.79 4.06
C LEU A 106 18.58 -0.67 3.90
N LYS A 107 18.38 0.45 4.62
CA LYS A 107 19.16 1.69 4.54
C LYS A 107 19.10 2.43 3.19
N ILE A 108 18.23 2.00 2.29
CA ILE A 108 17.96 2.65 1.01
C ILE A 108 16.74 3.56 1.17
N PRO A 109 16.84 4.84 0.78
CA PRO A 109 15.69 5.75 0.86
C PRO A 109 14.63 5.39 -0.17
N PHE A 110 13.38 5.35 0.28
CA PHE A 110 12.22 5.01 -0.53
C PHE A 110 11.05 5.94 -0.21
N ASN A 111 10.29 6.35 -1.23
CA ASN A 111 9.15 7.26 -1.04
C ASN A 111 7.88 6.58 -1.51
N LEU A 112 6.84 6.61 -0.69
CA LEU A 112 5.48 6.33 -1.09
C LEU A 112 4.73 7.63 -1.38
N GLN A 113 4.08 7.71 -2.54
CA GLN A 113 3.06 8.71 -2.82
C GLN A 113 1.70 8.10 -2.53
N ILE A 114 1.06 8.58 -1.47
CA ILE A 114 -0.17 8.06 -0.93
C ILE A 114 -1.32 8.93 -1.39
N TRP A 115 -2.20 8.40 -2.24
CA TRP A 115 -3.33 9.12 -2.80
C TRP A 115 -4.62 8.80 -2.03
N ASP A 116 -5.19 9.83 -1.40
CA ASP A 116 -6.52 9.79 -0.81
C ASP A 116 -7.55 10.23 -1.85
N THR A 117 -8.42 9.32 -2.25
CA THR A 117 -9.46 9.62 -3.24
C THR A 117 -10.80 9.89 -2.56
N ALA A 118 -11.56 10.86 -3.08
CA ALA A 118 -12.95 10.99 -2.68
C ALA A 118 -13.71 9.71 -3.04
N GLY A 119 -14.38 9.12 -2.04
CA GLY A 119 -15.29 7.98 -2.26
C GLY A 119 -16.58 8.34 -2.99
N GLN A 120 -16.67 9.53 -3.58
CA GLN A 120 -17.76 9.96 -4.45
C GLN A 120 -17.25 10.01 -5.88
N GLU A 121 -17.42 8.90 -6.58
CA GLU A 121 -17.15 8.63 -7.99
C GLU A 121 -18.02 9.43 -8.97
N ARG A 122 -18.64 10.55 -8.54
CA ARG A 122 -19.51 11.38 -9.39
C ARG A 122 -18.81 11.95 -10.63
N PHE A 123 -17.49 11.78 -10.76
CA PHE A 123 -16.72 12.11 -11.96
C PHE A 123 -15.77 10.97 -12.38
N LYS A 124 -16.32 9.85 -12.85
CA LYS A 124 -15.56 8.68 -13.36
C LYS A 124 -14.43 9.05 -14.33
N CYS A 125 -14.62 10.06 -15.18
CA CYS A 125 -13.59 10.51 -16.14
C CYS A 125 -12.37 11.15 -15.46
N ILE A 126 -12.54 11.76 -14.28
CA ILE A 126 -11.44 12.36 -13.51
C ILE A 126 -10.69 11.26 -12.74
N ALA A 127 -11.43 10.28 -12.21
CA ALA A 127 -10.90 9.18 -11.40
C ALA A 127 -9.85 8.32 -12.14
N SER A 128 -10.06 8.03 -13.42
CA SER A 128 -9.14 7.19 -14.22
C SER A 128 -7.72 7.74 -14.28
N SER A 129 -7.57 9.07 -14.38
CA SER A 129 -6.26 9.75 -14.38
C SER A 129 -5.51 9.57 -13.05
N TYR A 130 -6.24 9.47 -11.93
CA TYR A 130 -5.67 9.24 -10.62
C TYR A 130 -5.36 7.77 -10.36
N TYR A 131 -6.06 6.83 -10.99
CA TYR A 131 -5.81 5.40 -10.82
C TYR A 131 -4.57 4.92 -11.57
N ARG A 132 -4.27 5.56 -12.72
CA ARG A 132 -3.15 5.18 -13.59
C ARG A 132 -1.81 5.23 -12.86
N GLY A 133 -1.01 4.19 -13.08
CA GLY A 133 0.34 4.06 -12.56
C GLY A 133 0.41 3.68 -11.08
N ALA A 134 -0.69 3.20 -10.49
CA ALA A 134 -0.67 2.69 -9.13
C ALA A 134 0.15 1.40 -9.07
N GLN A 135 1.12 1.34 -8.16
CA GLN A 135 1.85 0.10 -7.83
C GLN A 135 1.15 -0.67 -6.71
N VAL A 136 0.41 0.04 -5.87
CA VAL A 136 -0.40 -0.55 -4.80
C VAL A 136 -1.81 0.05 -4.84
N ILE A 137 -2.82 -0.80 -4.70
CA ILE A 137 -4.21 -0.43 -4.55
C ILE A 137 -4.70 -0.95 -3.20
N GLY A 138 -5.11 -0.04 -2.31
CA GLY A 138 -5.84 -0.38 -1.10
C GLY A 138 -7.33 -0.15 -1.29
N VAL A 139 -8.12 -1.22 -1.28
CA VAL A 139 -9.59 -1.16 -1.35
C VAL A 139 -10.12 -1.19 0.08
N ILE A 140 -10.80 -0.12 0.47
CA ILE A 140 -11.18 0.16 1.85
C ILE A 140 -12.69 -0.05 2.04
N PHE A 141 -13.03 -0.75 3.11
CA PHE A 141 -14.41 -0.88 3.59
C PHE A 141 -14.49 -0.58 5.09
N ASP A 142 -15.71 -0.34 5.56
CA ASP A 142 -16.00 -0.14 6.97
C ASP A 142 -16.43 -1.48 7.58
N LEU A 143 -15.71 -1.97 8.60
CA LEU A 143 -16.02 -3.24 9.26
C LEU A 143 -17.43 -3.25 9.87
N SER A 144 -17.98 -2.10 10.23
CA SER A 144 -19.34 -1.97 10.76
C SER A 144 -20.43 -1.91 9.69
N ASN A 145 -20.05 -1.84 8.41
CA ASN A 145 -20.97 -1.76 7.28
C ASN A 145 -20.63 -2.79 6.18
N ILE A 146 -21.29 -3.95 6.23
CA ILE A 146 -21.05 -5.06 5.31
C ILE A 146 -21.33 -4.72 3.83
N TYR A 147 -22.22 -3.76 3.54
CA TYR A 147 -22.47 -3.34 2.16
C TYR A 147 -21.22 -2.72 1.53
N SER A 148 -20.42 -2.00 2.32
CA SER A 148 -19.15 -1.43 1.82
C SER A 148 -18.13 -2.50 1.42
N LEU A 149 -18.16 -3.68 2.06
CA LEU A 149 -17.35 -4.83 1.65
C LEU A 149 -17.80 -5.38 0.29
N SER A 150 -19.11 -5.48 0.07
CA SER A 150 -19.65 -5.99 -1.20
C SER A 150 -19.31 -5.10 -2.40
N ASN A 151 -19.12 -3.80 -2.18
CA ASN A 151 -18.74 -2.84 -3.21
C ASN A 151 -17.24 -2.89 -3.56
N CYS A 152 -16.39 -3.51 -2.73
CA CYS A 152 -14.93 -3.54 -2.95
C CYS A 152 -14.53 -4.15 -4.31
N ALA A 153 -15.22 -5.18 -4.76
CA ALA A 153 -14.93 -5.83 -6.05
C ALA A 153 -15.06 -4.84 -7.22
N LYS A 154 -16.13 -4.05 -7.22
CA LYS A 154 -16.37 -3.01 -8.23
C LYS A 154 -15.28 -1.93 -8.20
N TRP A 155 -14.90 -1.45 -7.01
CA TRP A 155 -13.83 -0.46 -6.86
C TRP A 155 -12.50 -0.97 -7.41
N LEU A 156 -12.17 -2.23 -7.15
CA LEU A 156 -10.95 -2.84 -7.65
C LEU A 156 -10.98 -2.98 -9.19
N GLU A 157 -12.09 -3.45 -9.75
CA GLU A 157 -12.26 -3.62 -11.19
C GLU A 157 -12.04 -2.30 -11.94
N GLU A 158 -12.67 -1.21 -11.49
CA GLU A 158 -12.51 0.13 -12.07
C GLU A 158 -11.04 0.61 -12.05
N ALA A 159 -10.31 0.31 -10.97
CA ALA A 159 -8.92 0.70 -10.83
C ALA A 159 -7.95 -0.16 -11.66
N LEU A 160 -8.21 -1.47 -11.75
CA LEU A 160 -7.42 -2.38 -12.57
C LEU A 160 -7.55 -2.04 -14.05
N ALA A 161 -8.73 -1.61 -14.52
CA ALA A 161 -8.94 -1.17 -15.89
C ALA A 161 -8.04 0.03 -16.30
N CYS A 162 -7.49 0.77 -15.33
CA CYS A 162 -6.64 1.93 -15.56
C CYS A 162 -5.13 1.63 -15.46
N ASN A 163 -4.73 0.38 -15.18
CA ASN A 163 -3.34 0.00 -14.91
C ASN A 163 -2.90 -1.15 -15.82
N ALA A 164 -1.84 -0.93 -16.59
CA ALA A 164 -1.29 -1.94 -17.49
C ALA A 164 -0.63 -3.10 -16.73
N LEU A 165 0.16 -2.78 -15.70
CA LEU A 165 0.75 -3.77 -14.80
C LEU A 165 -0.17 -4.03 -13.62
N ARG A 166 -0.30 -5.30 -13.22
CA ARG A 166 -1.10 -5.68 -12.05
C ARG A 166 -0.49 -5.09 -10.77
N PRO A 167 -1.20 -4.21 -10.04
CA PRO A 167 -0.73 -3.66 -8.78
C PRO A 167 -0.75 -4.70 -7.65
N ILE A 168 -0.05 -4.42 -6.56
CA ILE A 168 -0.25 -5.11 -5.28
C ILE A 168 -1.60 -4.68 -4.72
N ILE A 169 -2.40 -5.61 -4.21
CA ILE A 169 -3.79 -5.35 -3.82
C ILE A 169 -3.94 -5.62 -2.32
N PHE A 170 -4.50 -4.66 -1.60
CA PHE A 170 -4.89 -4.79 -0.20
C PHE A 170 -6.41 -4.61 -0.07
N LEU A 171 -7.03 -5.45 0.76
CA LEU A 171 -8.39 -5.25 1.24
C LEU A 171 -8.30 -4.78 2.70
N ILE A 172 -8.80 -3.59 2.99
CA ILE A 172 -8.58 -2.93 4.29
C ILE A 172 -9.94 -2.66 4.95
N GLY A 173 -10.20 -3.36 6.06
CA GLY A 173 -11.35 -3.12 6.92
C GLY A 173 -11.00 -2.08 7.98
N THR A 174 -11.62 -0.90 7.92
CA THR A 174 -11.40 0.16 8.92
C THR A 174 -12.45 0.11 10.02
N LYS A 175 -12.25 0.96 11.05
CA LYS A 175 -13.15 1.11 12.21
C LYS A 175 -13.31 -0.18 13.00
N SER A 176 -12.23 -0.97 13.11
CA SER A 176 -12.22 -2.19 13.94
C SER A 176 -12.60 -1.91 15.40
N ASP A 177 -12.37 -0.69 15.88
CA ASP A 177 -12.73 -0.21 17.22
C ASP A 177 -14.24 -0.15 17.48
N LEU A 178 -15.09 -0.18 16.44
CA LEU A 178 -16.54 -0.13 16.61
C LEU A 178 -17.17 -1.51 16.84
N LEU A 179 -16.43 -2.59 16.63
CA LEU A 179 -16.96 -3.95 16.69
C LEU A 179 -16.60 -4.63 18.01
N SER A 180 -17.54 -5.41 18.55
CA SER A 180 -17.21 -6.38 19.58
C SER A 180 -16.34 -7.51 19.00
N SER A 181 -15.60 -8.23 19.86
CA SER A 181 -14.74 -9.33 19.40
C SER A 181 -15.51 -10.43 18.66
N SER A 182 -16.78 -10.68 19.00
CA SER A 182 -17.61 -11.66 18.30
C SER A 182 -18.08 -11.16 16.93
N ALA A 183 -18.52 -9.90 16.85
CA ALA A 183 -18.93 -9.28 15.59
C ALA A 183 -17.74 -9.17 14.63
N TYR A 184 -16.57 -8.77 15.14
CA TYR A 184 -15.32 -8.68 14.38
C TYR A 184 -14.97 -10.01 13.71
N LYS A 185 -14.95 -11.12 14.46
CA LYS A 185 -14.63 -12.46 13.92
C LYS A 185 -15.58 -12.90 12.79
N HIS A 186 -16.85 -12.50 12.88
CA HIS A 186 -17.81 -12.81 11.83
C HIS A 186 -17.49 -12.07 10.54
N VAL A 187 -17.26 -10.75 10.64
CA VAL A 187 -16.93 -9.90 9.48
C VAL A 187 -15.58 -10.28 8.89
N GLU A 188 -14.57 -10.56 9.73
CA GLU A 188 -13.24 -11.00 9.32
C GLU A 188 -13.30 -12.26 8.46
N LYS A 189 -14.12 -13.25 8.83
CA LYS A 189 -14.29 -14.47 8.02
C LYS A 189 -14.80 -14.18 6.61
N LEU A 190 -15.78 -13.27 6.48
CA LEU A 190 -16.33 -12.86 5.20
C LEU A 190 -15.31 -12.04 4.39
N ALA A 191 -14.66 -11.08 5.04
CA ALA A 191 -13.64 -10.23 4.43
C ALA A 191 -12.47 -11.06 3.89
N THR A 192 -12.06 -12.11 4.59
CA THR A 192 -11.04 -13.06 4.13
C THR A 192 -11.46 -13.77 2.83
N GLN A 193 -12.71 -14.23 2.73
CA GLN A 193 -13.20 -14.88 1.52
C GLN A 193 -13.19 -13.92 0.33
N VAL A 194 -13.61 -12.68 0.56
CA VAL A 194 -13.56 -11.61 -0.45
C VAL A 194 -12.10 -11.32 -0.84
N ALA A 195 -11.19 -11.18 0.12
CA ALA A 195 -9.78 -10.92 -0.14
C ALA A 195 -9.14 -12.00 -1.02
N GLN A 196 -9.46 -13.28 -0.76
CA GLN A 196 -9.00 -14.40 -1.59
C GLN A 196 -9.52 -14.30 -3.03
N GLN A 197 -10.80 -13.95 -3.22
CA GLN A 197 -11.39 -13.76 -4.55
C GLN A 197 -10.74 -12.59 -5.31
N LEU A 198 -10.40 -11.51 -4.60
CA LEU A 198 -9.75 -10.34 -5.17
C LEU A 198 -8.24 -10.54 -5.40
N GLY A 199 -7.65 -11.59 -4.83
CA GLY A 199 -6.20 -11.78 -4.79
C GLY A 199 -5.49 -10.69 -3.98
N ALA A 200 -6.11 -10.27 -2.88
CA ALA A 200 -5.69 -9.17 -2.03
C ALA A 200 -5.16 -9.65 -0.66
N GLU A 201 -4.22 -8.91 -0.07
CA GLU A 201 -3.85 -9.09 1.35
C GLU A 201 -4.87 -8.36 2.24
N TYR A 202 -5.45 -9.08 3.22
CA TYR A 202 -6.46 -8.49 4.12
C TYR A 202 -5.83 -7.88 5.37
N TRP A 203 -6.31 -6.69 5.77
CA TRP A 203 -5.93 -5.98 6.99
C TRP A 203 -7.15 -5.40 7.69
N ALA A 204 -7.24 -5.58 9.01
CA ALA A 204 -8.15 -4.82 9.85
C ALA A 204 -7.39 -3.72 10.60
N VAL A 205 -7.93 -2.51 10.61
CA VAL A 205 -7.29 -1.34 11.22
C VAL A 205 -8.29 -0.42 11.91
N SER A 206 -7.80 0.39 12.85
CA SER A 206 -8.55 1.52 13.39
C SER A 206 -7.76 2.81 13.26
N SER A 207 -8.25 3.73 12.43
CA SER A 207 -7.72 5.10 12.40
C SER A 207 -7.99 5.84 13.71
N ARG A 208 -8.98 5.43 14.51
CA ARG A 208 -9.28 6.08 15.79
C ARG A 208 -8.25 5.73 16.85
N THR A 209 -7.93 4.45 17.02
CA THR A 209 -6.96 4.01 18.04
C THR A 209 -5.52 4.02 17.52
N GLY A 210 -5.34 3.97 16.20
CA GLY A 210 -4.04 3.77 15.55
C GLY A 210 -3.70 2.30 15.32
N ASP A 211 -4.52 1.37 15.81
CA ASP A 211 -4.29 -0.07 15.74
C ASP A 211 -4.17 -0.56 14.28
N GLY A 212 -3.08 -1.29 14.01
CA GLY A 212 -2.73 -1.86 12.70
C GLY A 212 -2.36 -0.85 11.61
N VAL A 213 -2.46 0.45 11.87
CA VAL A 213 -2.24 1.48 10.83
C VAL A 213 -0.77 1.53 10.43
N ASN A 214 0.15 1.60 11.39
CA ASN A 214 1.56 1.73 11.06
C ASN A 214 2.08 0.46 10.35
N GLU A 215 1.71 -0.71 10.87
CA GLU A 215 2.07 -2.01 10.37
C GLU A 215 1.60 -2.21 8.93
N LEU A 216 0.38 -1.79 8.61
CA LEU A 216 -0.17 -1.82 7.25
C LEU A 216 0.72 -1.02 6.29
N PHE A 217 1.07 0.22 6.64
CA PHE A 217 1.86 1.08 5.75
C PHE A 217 3.32 0.61 5.62
N LEU A 218 3.92 0.07 6.68
CA LEU A 218 5.24 -0.57 6.60
C LEU A 218 5.20 -1.77 5.65
N ARG A 219 4.16 -2.61 5.75
CA ARG A 219 3.95 -3.77 4.86
C ARG A 219 3.78 -3.32 3.41
N ILE A 220 2.98 -2.29 3.15
CA ILE A 220 2.81 -1.69 1.82
C ILE A 220 4.15 -1.20 1.28
N ALA A 221 4.92 -0.47 2.09
CA ALA A 221 6.20 0.09 1.68
C ALA A 221 7.21 -1.00 1.31
N ALA A 222 7.34 -2.04 2.14
CA ALA A 222 8.27 -3.13 1.90
C ALA A 222 7.94 -3.92 0.62
N LEU A 223 6.66 -4.24 0.39
CA LEU A 223 6.23 -4.94 -0.82
C LEU A 223 6.42 -4.09 -2.08
N ALA A 224 6.07 -2.80 -2.01
CA ALA A 224 6.26 -1.87 -3.12
C ALA A 224 7.75 -1.67 -3.44
N PHE A 225 8.61 -1.60 -2.42
CA PHE A 225 10.05 -1.50 -2.56
C PHE A 225 10.64 -2.74 -3.24
N GLU A 226 10.33 -3.94 -2.75
CA GLU A 226 10.77 -5.22 -3.32
C GLU A 226 10.44 -5.29 -4.82
N VAL A 227 9.19 -5.02 -5.19
CA VAL A 227 8.74 -5.04 -6.59
C VAL A 227 9.45 -3.97 -7.43
N SER A 228 9.68 -2.77 -6.87
CA SER A 228 10.35 -1.68 -7.58
C SER A 228 11.80 -2.03 -7.88
N VAL A 229 12.54 -2.53 -6.88
CA VAL A 229 13.93 -2.94 -7.05
C VAL A 229 14.03 -4.06 -8.07
N LEU A 230 13.26 -5.15 -7.92
CA LEU A 230 13.29 -6.26 -8.87
C LEU A 230 13.00 -5.84 -10.32
N ARG A 231 12.07 -4.90 -10.52
CA ARG A 231 11.74 -4.35 -11.85
C ARG A 231 12.90 -3.54 -12.44
N ASP A 232 13.54 -2.71 -11.62
CA ASP A 232 14.69 -1.92 -12.05
C ASP A 232 15.87 -2.82 -12.42
N LEU A 233 16.11 -3.89 -11.67
CA LEU A 233 17.14 -4.90 -11.99
C LEU A 233 16.89 -5.60 -13.32
N HIS A 234 15.64 -6.02 -13.56
CA HIS A 234 15.26 -6.65 -14.82
C HIS A 234 15.46 -5.70 -16.01
N THR A 235 15.12 -4.42 -15.83
CA THR A 235 15.24 -3.40 -16.88
C THR A 235 16.69 -3.04 -17.17
N ALA A 236 17.54 -2.99 -16.14
CA ALA A 236 18.96 -2.70 -16.27
C ALA A 236 19.77 -3.87 -16.86
N GLY A 237 19.17 -5.04 -17.07
CA GLY A 237 19.85 -6.22 -17.60
C GLY A 237 20.97 -6.74 -16.69
N ILE A 238 20.93 -6.39 -15.41
CA ILE A 238 21.94 -6.80 -14.42
C ILE A 238 21.76 -8.30 -14.18
N LYS A 239 22.60 -9.11 -14.84
CA LYS A 239 22.72 -10.54 -14.56
C LYS A 239 23.47 -10.69 -13.24
N LEU A 240 22.74 -10.99 -12.17
CA LEU A 240 23.33 -11.51 -10.94
C LEU A 240 24.02 -12.83 -11.29
N SER A 241 25.33 -12.91 -11.08
CA SER A 241 26.11 -14.13 -11.26
C SER A 241 25.85 -15.02 -10.04
N ILE A 242 24.71 -15.71 -10.08
CA ILE A 242 24.36 -16.71 -9.07
C ILE A 242 25.33 -17.88 -9.29
N GLY A 243 26.25 -18.07 -8.34
CA GLY A 243 27.05 -19.27 -8.24
C GLY A 243 26.12 -20.49 -8.15
N THR A 244 26.13 -21.30 -9.21
CA THR A 244 25.53 -22.64 -9.35
C THR A 244 24.05 -22.77 -8.98
N GLU A 245 23.25 -22.89 -10.04
CA GLU A 245 21.91 -23.48 -10.09
C GLU A 245 20.82 -22.79 -9.27
N LEU A 246 20.10 -21.86 -9.92
CA LEU A 246 18.64 -21.82 -10.00
C LEU A 246 18.24 -20.62 -10.87
N VAL A 247 18.02 -20.88 -12.16
CA VAL A 247 17.22 -19.98 -13.01
C VAL A 247 15.77 -20.12 -12.56
N CYS A 248 15.37 -19.35 -11.55
CA CYS A 248 13.95 -19.17 -11.26
C CYS A 248 13.39 -18.19 -12.29
N LYS A 249 12.58 -18.74 -13.20
CA LYS A 249 11.60 -18.02 -14.02
C LYS A 249 10.82 -17.04 -13.14
N TYR A 250 11.24 -15.78 -13.08
CA TYR A 250 10.33 -14.70 -12.75
C TYR A 250 9.50 -14.43 -14.00
N ASN A 251 8.40 -15.18 -14.15
CA ASN A 251 7.29 -14.73 -14.98
C ASN A 251 6.64 -13.53 -14.26
N LEU A 252 7.27 -12.37 -14.37
CA LEU A 252 6.57 -11.10 -14.17
C LEU A 252 5.58 -11.00 -15.35
N PRO A 253 4.27 -10.93 -15.11
CA PRO A 253 3.34 -10.64 -16.20
C PRO A 253 3.69 -9.25 -16.74
N ILE A 254 3.94 -9.21 -18.05
CA ILE A 254 4.12 -7.99 -18.86
C ILE A 254 2.81 -7.21 -18.85
#